data_AF-A0A519VMQ5-F1
#
_entry.id   AF-A0A519VMQ5-F1
#
_cell.length_a   1.000
_cell.length_b   1.000
_cell.length_c   1.000
_cell.angle_alpha   90.00
_cell.angle_beta   90.00
_cell.angle_gamma   90.00
#
_symmetry.space_group_name_H-M   'P 1'
#
loop_
_entity.id
_entity.type
_entity.pdbx_description
1 polymer ?
#
loop_
_entity_poly.entity_id
_entity_poly.type
_entity_poly.pdbx_seq_one_letter_code
_entity_poly.pdbx_strand_id
1 'polypeptide(L)'
;GVLNECMNRDIQVWTIKDNYRLGSDINSKVLAFAFGLSAEIERNLISQRTKEALARKRAEGVILGRPKGSRSARTKLTGQEKRIQELLDKKVSFSAIGRILNVHRLTVSSFVSKIPV
;
A
#
# COMPACT_ATOMS: atom_id res chain seq x y z
N GLY A 1 -11.38 -12.35 9.36
CA GLY A 1 -11.38 -11.35 10.44
C GLY A 1 -10.89 -11.98 11.72
N VAL A 2 -10.31 -11.21 12.64
CA VAL A 2 -9.68 -11.75 13.88
C VAL A 2 -10.65 -12.62 14.70
N LEU A 3 -11.93 -12.24 14.81
CA LEU A 3 -12.93 -13.01 15.55
C LEU A 3 -13.20 -14.41 14.95
N ASN A 4 -13.28 -14.51 13.62
CA ASN A 4 -13.46 -15.79 12.93
C ASN A 4 -12.26 -16.71 13.12
N GLU A 5 -11.05 -16.14 13.12
CA GLU A 5 -9.82 -16.90 13.38
C GLU A 5 -9.79 -17.43 14.81
N CYS A 6 -10.17 -16.60 15.80
CA CYS A 6 -10.27 -17.03 17.18
C CYS A 6 -11.24 -18.22 17.34
N MET A 7 -12.41 -18.16 16.70
CA MET A 7 -13.36 -19.27 16.76
C MET A 7 -12.86 -20.56 16.11
N ASN A 8 -12.18 -20.48 14.96
CA ASN A 8 -11.63 -21.66 14.28
C ASN A 8 -10.53 -22.36 15.10
N ARG A 9 -9.90 -21.64 16.02
CA ARG A 9 -8.83 -22.13 16.91
C ARG A 9 -9.32 -22.44 18.33
N ASP A 10 -10.64 -22.49 18.54
CA ASP A 10 -11.26 -22.67 19.87
C ASP A 10 -10.81 -21.63 20.92
N ILE A 11 -10.45 -20.42 20.47
CA ILE A 11 -10.07 -19.30 21.34
C ILE A 11 -11.34 -18.55 21.76
N GLN A 12 -11.52 -18.41 23.07
CA GLN A 12 -12.64 -17.66 23.64
C GLN A 12 -12.33 -16.16 23.76
N VAL A 13 -13.20 -15.32 23.22
CA VAL A 13 -13.09 -13.85 23.34
C VAL A 13 -14.15 -13.33 24.31
N TRP A 14 -13.72 -12.50 25.26
CA TRP A 14 -14.57 -11.92 26.29
C TRP A 14 -14.55 -10.40 26.17
N THR A 15 -15.73 -9.80 26.07
CA THR A 15 -15.85 -8.33 26.12
C THR A 15 -16.36 -7.90 27.49
N ILE A 16 -15.56 -7.16 28.25
CA ILE A 16 -15.93 -6.70 29.60
C ILE A 16 -17.02 -5.62 29.54
N LYS A 17 -16.96 -4.74 28.54
CA LYS A 17 -17.89 -3.61 28.41
C LYS A 17 -19.28 -4.05 27.94
N ASP A 18 -19.34 -4.90 26.92
CA ASP A 18 -20.59 -5.31 26.26
C ASP A 18 -21.12 -6.64 26.81
N ASN A 19 -20.38 -7.26 27.75
CA ASN A 19 -20.73 -8.47 28.48
C ASN A 19 -21.15 -9.68 27.61
N TYR A 20 -20.59 -9.81 26.39
CA TYR A 20 -20.76 -11.01 25.57
C TYR A 20 -19.48 -11.85 25.49
N ARG A 21 -19.67 -13.14 25.26
CA ARG A 21 -18.62 -14.13 25.04
C ARG A 21 -18.74 -14.67 23.63
N LEU A 22 -17.61 -14.79 22.94
CA LEU A 22 -17.49 -15.53 21.69
C LEU A 22 -16.70 -16.81 21.98
N GLY A 23 -17.40 -17.93 22.12
CA GLY A 23 -16.85 -19.26 22.32
C GLY A 23 -17.42 -20.27 21.31
N SER A 24 -17.57 -21.53 21.74
CA SER A 24 -18.06 -22.63 20.90
C SER A 24 -19.59 -22.75 20.84
N ASP A 25 -20.33 -21.96 21.62
CA ASP A 25 -21.79 -21.97 21.68
C ASP A 25 -22.44 -21.39 20.42
N ILE A 26 -23.70 -21.81 20.16
CA ILE A 26 -24.46 -21.43 18.96
C ILE A 26 -24.62 -19.91 18.88
N ASN A 27 -24.86 -19.23 20.01
CA ASN A 27 -25.02 -17.78 20.07
C ASN A 27 -23.74 -17.06 19.62
N SER A 28 -22.58 -17.53 20.06
CA SER A 28 -21.28 -17.03 19.62
C SER A 28 -21.07 -17.18 18.11
N LYS A 29 -21.48 -18.32 17.54
CA LYS A 29 -21.38 -18.58 16.09
C LYS A 29 -22.28 -17.65 15.27
N VAL A 30 -23.52 -17.44 15.70
CA VAL A 30 -24.46 -16.51 15.04
C VAL A 30 -23.95 -15.07 15.12
N LEU A 31 -23.45 -14.65 16.29
CA LEU A 31 -22.94 -13.31 16.50
C LEU A 31 -21.70 -13.03 15.64
N ALA A 32 -20.76 -13.98 15.58
CA ALA A 32 -19.58 -13.86 14.73
C ALA A 32 -19.92 -13.84 13.23
N PHE A 33 -20.92 -14.63 12.80
CA PHE A 33 -21.42 -14.58 11.43
C PHE A 33 -22.04 -13.22 11.10
N ALA A 34 -22.88 -12.67 11.98
CA ALA A 34 -23.48 -11.35 11.82
C ALA A 34 -22.40 -10.24 11.74
N PHE A 35 -21.38 -10.28 12.59
CA PHE A 35 -20.25 -9.35 12.50
C PHE A 35 -19.43 -9.52 11.22
N GLY A 36 -19.23 -10.77 10.78
CA GLY A 36 -18.55 -11.07 9.51
C GLY A 36 -19.27 -10.47 8.31
N LEU A 37 -20.59 -10.70 8.22
CA LEU A 37 -21.45 -10.14 7.19
C LEU A 37 -21.49 -8.61 7.25
N SER A 38 -21.70 -8.04 8.45
CA SER A 38 -21.76 -6.60 8.64
C SER A 38 -20.47 -5.92 8.20
N ALA A 39 -19.31 -6.48 8.59
CA ALA A 39 -18.01 -5.96 8.18
C ALA A 39 -17.77 -6.06 6.66
N GLU A 40 -18.33 -7.07 5.99
CA GLU A 40 -18.26 -7.19 4.53
C GLU A 40 -19.14 -6.16 3.82
N ILE A 41 -20.38 -6.00 4.28
CA ILE A 41 -21.31 -5.00 3.75
C ILE A 41 -20.72 -3.59 3.92
N GLU A 42 -20.18 -3.27 5.10
CA GLU A 42 -19.54 -1.97 5.37
C GLU A 42 -18.39 -1.69 4.39
N ARG A 43 -17.48 -2.66 4.19
CA ARG A 43 -16.39 -2.54 3.21
C ARG A 43 -16.92 -2.30 1.79
N ASN A 44 -17.97 -3.01 1.40
CA ASN A 44 -18.59 -2.84 0.09
C ASN A 44 -19.21 -1.45 -0.08
N LEU A 45 -19.92 -0.95 0.94
CA LEU A 45 -20.51 0.40 0.93
C LEU A 45 -19.43 1.49 0.86
N ILE A 46 -18.33 1.37 1.60
CA ILE A 46 -17.19 2.29 1.51
C ILE A 46 -16.55 2.26 0.12
N SER A 47 -16.38 1.06 -0.45
CA SER A 47 -15.83 0.89 -1.80
C SER A 47 -16.74 1.50 -2.86
N GLN A 48 -18.06 1.28 -2.77
CA GLN A 48 -19.04 1.86 -3.69
C GLN A 48 -18.99 3.39 -3.63
N ARG A 49 -19.06 3.97 -2.42
CA ARG A 49 -19.01 5.43 -2.22
C ARG A 49 -17.76 6.07 -2.85
N THR A 50 -16.60 5.45 -2.66
CA THR A 50 -15.34 5.99 -3.21
C THR A 50 -15.28 5.85 -4.73
N LYS A 51 -15.74 4.73 -5.29
CA LYS A 51 -15.83 4.52 -6.75
C LYS A 51 -16.75 5.53 -7.42
N GLU A 52 -17.93 5.77 -6.84
CA GLU A 52 -18.89 6.76 -7.36
C GLU A 52 -18.32 8.18 -7.30
N ALA A 53 -17.68 8.55 -6.20
CA ALA A 53 -17.03 9.86 -6.06
C ALA A 53 -15.90 10.05 -7.09
N LEU A 54 -15.06 9.03 -7.31
CA LEU A 54 -14.00 9.07 -8.33
C LEU A 54 -14.55 9.12 -9.75
N ALA A 55 -15.61 8.37 -10.05
CA ALA A 55 -16.28 8.39 -11.35
C ALA A 55 -16.82 9.79 -11.66
N ARG A 56 -17.47 10.43 -10.68
CA ARG A 56 -17.94 11.81 -10.78
C ARG A 56 -16.80 12.80 -11.01
N LYS A 57 -15.73 12.73 -10.22
CA LYS A 57 -14.55 13.60 -10.38
C LYS A 57 -13.89 13.44 -11.74
N ARG A 58 -13.84 12.23 -12.27
CA ARG A 58 -13.35 11.96 -13.62
C ARG A 58 -14.26 12.57 -14.69
N ALA A 59 -15.59 12.48 -14.52
CA ALA A 59 -16.57 13.10 -15.43
C ALA A 59 -16.52 14.63 -15.39
N GLU A 60 -16.20 15.22 -14.23
CA GLU A 60 -15.91 16.66 -14.05
C GLU A 60 -14.56 17.09 -14.68
N GLY A 61 -13.80 16.16 -15.28
CA GLY A 61 -12.52 16.45 -15.92
C GLY A 61 -11.31 16.48 -14.98
N VAL A 62 -11.47 16.12 -13.70
CA VAL A 62 -10.36 16.06 -12.75
C VAL A 62 -9.43 14.90 -13.11
N ILE A 63 -8.14 15.19 -13.27
CA ILE A 63 -7.10 14.17 -13.51
C ILE A 63 -6.87 13.40 -12.21
N LEU A 64 -7.30 12.14 -12.20
CA LEU A 64 -7.05 11.23 -11.08
C LEU A 64 -5.65 10.62 -11.15
N GLY A 65 -5.03 10.40 -9.99
CA GLY A 65 -3.71 9.81 -9.88
C GLY A 65 -2.58 10.82 -10.14
N ARG A 66 -1.42 10.31 -10.57
CA ARG A 66 -0.23 11.13 -10.77
C ARG A 66 -0.37 12.00 -12.03
N PRO A 67 -0.20 13.34 -11.95
CA PRO A 67 -0.28 14.21 -13.11
C PRO A 67 0.71 13.82 -14.22
N LYS A 68 0.30 13.94 -15.48
CA LYS A 68 1.18 13.67 -16.63
C LYS A 68 2.42 14.55 -16.57
N GLY A 69 3.57 13.96 -16.85
CA GLY A 69 4.86 14.65 -16.84
C GLY A 69 5.43 14.96 -15.44
N SER A 70 4.65 14.81 -14.36
CA SER A 70 5.14 15.09 -13.01
C SER A 70 6.22 14.07 -12.62
N ARG A 71 7.45 14.54 -12.42
CA ARG A 71 8.56 13.74 -11.89
C ARG A 71 8.65 13.96 -10.38
N SER A 72 9.18 12.98 -9.66
CA SER A 72 9.31 13.10 -8.21
C SER A 72 10.40 14.13 -7.92
N ALA A 73 10.11 15.12 -7.08
CA ALA A 73 11.08 16.16 -6.71
C ALA A 73 12.30 15.56 -5.98
N ARG A 74 12.07 14.51 -5.19
CA ARG A 74 13.11 13.68 -4.56
C ARG A 74 12.95 12.24 -5.01
N THR A 75 14.08 11.60 -5.29
CA THR A 75 14.16 10.18 -5.63
C THR A 75 15.05 9.47 -4.61
N LYS A 76 15.09 8.14 -4.64
CA LYS A 76 16.00 7.36 -3.78
C LYS A 76 17.47 7.69 -3.99
N LEU A 77 17.83 8.27 -5.14
CA LEU A 77 19.20 8.61 -5.53
C LEU A 77 19.57 10.06 -5.21
N THR A 78 18.59 10.89 -4.81
CA THR A 78 18.84 12.27 -4.39
C THR A 78 19.73 12.28 -3.14
N GLY A 79 20.86 12.99 -3.19
CA GLY A 79 21.89 13.00 -2.14
C GLY A 79 22.99 11.95 -2.32
N GLN A 80 22.91 11.10 -3.34
CA GLN A 80 23.94 10.09 -3.66
C GLN A 80 24.77 10.45 -4.90
N GLU A 81 24.74 11.71 -5.33
CA GLU A 81 25.35 12.18 -6.58
C GLU A 81 26.85 11.88 -6.60
N LYS A 82 27.57 12.20 -5.51
CA LYS A 82 29.01 11.92 -5.38
C LYS A 82 29.33 10.44 -5.50
N ARG A 83 28.56 9.60 -4.80
CA ARG A 83 28.75 8.14 -4.81
C ARG A 83 28.48 7.54 -6.20
N ILE A 84 27.48 8.07 -6.90
CA ILE A 84 27.20 7.66 -8.28
C ILE A 84 28.35 8.10 -9.20
N GLN A 85 28.84 9.34 -9.06
CA GLN A 85 29.96 9.84 -9.85
C GLN A 85 31.22 8.97 -9.66
N GLU A 86 31.59 8.65 -8.43
CA GLU A 86 32.74 7.77 -8.14
C GLU A 86 32.61 6.38 -8.79
N LEU A 87 31.40 5.82 -8.85
CA LEU A 87 31.14 4.54 -9.51
C LEU A 87 31.23 4.66 -11.04
N LEU A 88 30.81 5.80 -11.60
CA LEU A 88 30.94 6.09 -13.03
C LEU A 88 32.39 6.29 -13.44
N ASP A 89 33.19 6.99 -12.64
CA ASP A 89 34.62 7.20 -12.87
C ASP A 89 35.38 5.86 -12.88
N LYS A 90 34.93 4.90 -12.05
CA LYS A 90 35.39 3.50 -12.03
C LYS A 90 34.85 2.65 -13.19
N LYS A 91 34.14 3.24 -14.16
CA LYS A 91 33.51 2.57 -15.31
C LYS A 91 32.53 1.46 -14.94
N VAL A 92 31.87 1.56 -13.78
CA VAL A 92 30.85 0.60 -13.34
C VAL A 92 29.58 0.78 -14.17
N SER A 93 29.05 -0.31 -14.73
CA SER A 93 27.82 -0.26 -15.54
C SER A 93 26.60 0.20 -14.72
N PHE A 94 25.64 0.86 -15.37
CA PHE A 94 24.38 1.28 -14.73
C PHE A 94 23.60 0.11 -14.09
N SER A 95 23.70 -1.10 -14.67
CA SER A 95 23.09 -2.30 -14.09
C SER A 95 23.74 -2.69 -12.76
N ALA A 96 25.07 -2.61 -12.66
CA ALA A 96 25.77 -2.87 -11.41
C ALA A 96 25.50 -1.78 -10.36
N ILE A 97 25.49 -0.50 -10.76
CA ILE A 97 25.12 0.61 -9.86
C ILE A 97 23.69 0.42 -9.33
N GLY A 98 22.75 0.01 -10.18
CA GLY A 98 21.38 -0.30 -9.77
C GLY A 98 21.31 -1.38 -8.70
N ARG A 99 22.09 -2.46 -8.83
CA ARG A 99 22.17 -3.51 -7.80
C ARG A 99 22.77 -2.99 -6.49
N ILE A 100 23.85 -2.21 -6.57
CA ILE A 100 24.54 -1.64 -5.40
C ILE A 100 23.61 -0.69 -4.62
N LEU A 101 22.83 0.11 -5.33
CA LEU A 101 21.94 1.13 -4.74
C LEU A 101 20.49 0.64 -4.58
N ASN A 102 20.22 -0.64 -4.84
CA ASN A 102 18.92 -1.27 -4.76
C ASN A 102 17.81 -0.51 -5.53
N VAL A 103 18.12 -0.12 -6.77
CA VAL A 103 17.20 0.54 -7.71
C VAL A 103 17.29 -0.08 -9.10
N HIS A 104 16.26 0.13 -9.92
CA HIS A 104 16.28 -0.33 -11.30
C HIS A 104 17.34 0.44 -12.11
N ARG A 105 18.03 -0.23 -13.04
CA ARG A 105 19.07 0.38 -13.90
C ARG A 105 18.58 1.62 -14.67
N LEU A 106 17.29 1.66 -15.04
CA LEU A 106 16.69 2.82 -15.71
C LEU A 106 16.52 4.02 -14.78
N THR A 107 16.32 3.79 -13.47
CA THR A 107 16.30 4.84 -12.47
C THR A 107 17.69 5.48 -12.36
N VAL A 108 18.76 4.68 -12.39
CA VAL A 108 20.14 5.18 -12.43
C VAL A 108 20.39 5.98 -13.71
N SER A 109 20.11 5.40 -14.87
CA SER A 109 20.31 6.08 -16.17
C SER A 109 19.54 7.40 -16.27
N SER A 110 18.26 7.43 -15.87
CA SER A 110 17.45 8.65 -15.87
C SER A 110 17.87 9.68 -14.80
N PHE A 111 18.57 9.25 -13.76
CA PHE A 111 19.12 10.14 -12.74
C PHE A 111 20.42 10.77 -13.22
N VAL A 112 21.34 9.96 -13.74
CA VAL A 112 22.63 10.41 -14.30
C VAL A 112 22.43 11.39 -15.44
N SER A 113 21.44 11.16 -16.33
CA SER A 113 21.14 12.08 -17.44
C SER A 113 20.64 13.47 -17.02
N LYS A 114 20.42 13.71 -15.71
CA LYS A 114 19.93 14.98 -15.15
C LYS A 114 20.98 15.67 -14.27
N ILE A 115 22.10 15.02 -14.00
CA ILE A 115 23.20 15.64 -13.26
C ILE A 115 23.85 16.63 -14.24
N PRO A 116 23.90 17.94 -13.93
CA PRO A 116 24.68 18.87 -14.74
C PRO A 116 26.15 18.45 -14.69
N VAL A 117 26.74 18.31 -15.87
CA VAL A 117 28.16 17.92 -16.06
C VAL A 117 29.07 19.04 -15.57
#